data_AF-A0A930RXH3-F1
#
_entry.id   AF-A0A930RXH3-F1
#
_cell.length_a   1.000
_cell.length_b   1.000
_cell.length_c   1.000
_cell.angle_alpha   90.00
_cell.angle_beta   90.00
_cell.angle_gamma   90.00
#
_symmetry.space_group_name_H-M   'P 1'
#
loop_
_entity.id
_entity.type
_entity.pdbx_description
1 polymer ?
#
loop_
_entity_poly.entity_id
_entity_poly.type
_entity_poly.pdbx_seq_one_letter_code
_entity_poly.pdbx_strand_id
1 'polypeptide(L)'
;MTDYVCHTAPVENAVNIFKCGSLQALTKWRGVYSSVLKEENRNAANEPEDYFDYVMFAWGNSQAGDRLVMERKMKRFPIEADLSVDFTPGVRFFFKYDKIVTHPNATFEGVLPLKIREEVIISDWVNTIIIPSAEKEAFEAIVPYELKSRIFYLENDCKDIWSWAEKVYEFVKNRER
;
A
#
# COMPACT_ATOMS: atom_id res chain seq x y z
N MET A 1 -2.30 0.39 -18.94
CA MET A 1 -3.07 -0.14 -17.79
C MET A 1 -2.32 -1.38 -17.32
N THR A 2 -2.10 -1.53 -16.01
CA THR A 2 -1.38 -2.69 -15.46
C THR A 2 -2.35 -3.80 -15.08
N ASP A 3 -1.86 -5.03 -14.96
CA ASP A 3 -2.67 -6.19 -14.55
C ASP A 3 -2.99 -6.17 -13.04
N TYR A 4 -2.25 -5.33 -12.30
CA TYR A 4 -2.35 -5.20 -10.85
C TYR A 4 -2.60 -3.78 -10.42
N VAL A 5 -3.26 -3.64 -9.27
CA VAL A 5 -3.23 -2.44 -8.44
C VAL A 5 -2.53 -2.75 -7.12
N CYS A 6 -2.04 -1.73 -6.44
CA CYS A 6 -1.36 -1.91 -5.17
C CYS A 6 -1.76 -0.88 -4.12
N HIS A 7 -1.61 -1.30 -2.86
CA HIS A 7 -1.59 -0.44 -1.70
C HIS A 7 -0.20 -0.51 -1.07
N THR A 8 0.41 0.64 -0.75
CA THR A 8 1.73 0.70 -0.12
C THR A 8 1.60 1.26 1.28
N ALA A 9 2.17 0.56 2.26
CA ALA A 9 2.15 0.96 3.65
C ALA A 9 3.58 1.11 4.22
N PRO A 10 3.82 2.09 5.12
CA PRO A 10 5.00 2.08 5.98
C PRO A 10 5.08 0.78 6.78
N VAL A 11 6.28 0.37 7.17
CA VAL A 11 6.55 -0.90 7.89
C VAL A 11 5.65 -1.05 9.12
N GLU A 12 5.58 -0.02 9.96
CA GLU A 12 4.73 0.02 11.17
C GLU A 12 3.24 -0.21 10.87
N ASN A 13 2.73 0.35 9.77
CA ASN A 13 1.34 0.15 9.36
C ASN A 13 1.14 -1.24 8.75
N ALA A 14 2.11 -1.72 7.98
CA ALA A 14 2.08 -3.07 7.42
C ALA A 14 2.05 -4.14 8.54
N VAL A 15 2.81 -3.94 9.62
CA VAL A 15 2.74 -4.78 10.83
C VAL A 15 1.32 -4.81 11.40
N ASN A 16 0.65 -3.65 11.49
CA ASN A 16 -0.73 -3.60 11.97
C ASN A 16 -1.71 -4.28 11.01
N ILE A 17 -1.52 -4.13 9.70
CA ILE A 17 -2.31 -4.82 8.66
C ILE A 17 -2.20 -6.34 8.82
N PHE A 18 -1.00 -6.87 9.05
CA PHE A 18 -0.84 -8.32 9.30
C PHE A 18 -1.53 -8.77 10.59
N LYS A 19 -1.49 -7.95 11.64
CA LYS A 19 -2.13 -8.27 12.93
C LYS A 19 -3.66 -8.25 12.86
N CYS A 20 -4.25 -7.30 12.14
CA CYS A 20 -5.72 -7.22 12.01
C CYS A 20 -6.26 -8.05 10.83
N GLY A 21 -5.42 -8.43 9.87
CA GLY A 21 -5.82 -9.22 8.70
C GLY A 21 -6.51 -8.42 7.60
N SER A 22 -6.53 -7.09 7.67
CA SER A 22 -7.19 -6.26 6.65
C SER A 22 -6.49 -4.92 6.40
N LEU A 23 -6.59 -4.45 5.15
CA LEU A 23 -6.37 -3.04 4.85
C LEU A 23 -7.64 -2.30 5.27
N GLN A 24 -7.56 -1.40 6.24
CA GLN A 24 -8.72 -0.67 6.76
C GLN A 24 -8.70 0.79 6.31
N ALA A 25 -9.87 1.30 5.94
CA ALA A 25 -10.12 2.73 5.84
C ALA A 25 -9.87 3.40 7.20
N LEU A 26 -9.50 4.68 7.18
CA LEU A 26 -9.06 5.38 8.39
C LEU A 26 -10.18 5.49 9.42
N THR A 27 -11.44 5.67 8.97
CA THR A 27 -12.62 5.68 9.86
C THR A 27 -12.79 4.37 10.60
N LYS A 28 -12.61 3.24 9.91
CA LYS A 28 -12.70 1.90 10.50
C LYS A 28 -11.55 1.60 11.45
N TRP A 29 -10.32 1.90 11.04
CA TRP A 29 -9.14 1.68 11.87
C TRP A 29 -9.20 2.50 13.17
N ARG A 30 -9.62 3.75 13.09
CA ARG A 30 -9.65 4.66 14.26
C ARG A 30 -10.97 4.63 15.04
N GLY A 31 -12.02 4.05 14.49
CA GLY A 31 -13.35 4.04 15.11
C GLY A 31 -13.96 5.43 15.27
N VAL A 32 -13.65 6.36 14.35
CA VAL A 32 -14.18 7.73 14.35
C VAL A 32 -14.76 8.08 12.99
N TYR A 33 -15.72 9.00 12.96
CA TYR A 33 -16.36 9.46 11.74
C TYR A 33 -15.41 10.26 10.84
N SER A 34 -15.65 10.20 9.53
CA SER A 34 -14.90 10.94 8.51
C SER A 34 -14.93 12.46 8.74
N SER A 35 -16.05 12.99 9.22
CA SER A 35 -16.19 14.39 9.63
C SER A 35 -15.17 14.81 10.70
N VAL A 36 -14.85 13.93 11.65
CA VAL A 36 -13.84 14.21 12.67
C VAL A 36 -12.44 14.22 12.04
N LEU A 37 -12.15 13.25 11.17
CA LEU A 37 -10.84 13.12 10.52
C LEU A 37 -10.54 14.28 9.57
N LYS A 38 -11.56 14.80 8.88
CA LYS A 38 -11.46 15.94 7.98
C LYS A 38 -10.96 17.20 8.68
N GLU A 39 -11.40 17.43 9.92
CA GLU A 39 -11.07 18.61 10.72
C GLU A 39 -9.71 18.47 11.44
N GLU A 40 -9.06 17.30 11.40
CA GLU A 40 -7.77 17.11 12.06
C GLU A 40 -6.64 17.83 11.31
N ASN A 41 -5.67 18.39 12.05
CA ASN A 41 -4.42 18.92 11.47
C ASN A 41 -3.64 17.90 10.63
N ARG A 42 -3.93 16.60 10.79
CA ARG A 42 -3.34 15.51 10.00
C ARG A 42 -3.88 15.49 8.57
N ASN A 43 -5.05 16.08 8.32
CA ASN A 43 -5.59 16.33 6.99
C ASN A 43 -4.92 17.55 6.33
N ALA A 44 -3.59 17.56 6.31
CA ALA A 44 -2.81 18.70 5.79
C ALA A 44 -3.06 18.93 4.27
N ALA A 45 -3.48 17.89 3.55
CA ALA A 45 -3.83 17.97 2.13
C ALA A 45 -5.27 18.45 1.88
N ASN A 46 -6.05 18.72 2.93
CA ASN A 46 -7.46 19.13 2.86
C ASN A 46 -8.31 18.16 2.01
N GLU A 47 -8.11 16.86 2.25
CA GLU A 47 -8.86 15.79 1.61
C GLU A 47 -10.36 15.90 1.94
N PRO A 48 -11.24 15.53 1.00
CA PRO A 48 -12.68 15.55 1.22
C PRO A 48 -13.08 14.55 2.32
N GLU A 49 -14.26 14.74 2.90
CA GLU A 49 -14.72 13.95 4.05
C GLU A 49 -14.73 12.44 3.76
N ASP A 50 -15.30 12.06 2.62
CA ASP A 50 -15.44 10.67 2.24
C ASP A 50 -14.10 9.99 1.92
N TYR A 51 -13.00 10.74 1.70
CA TYR A 51 -11.64 10.20 1.51
C TYR A 51 -11.28 9.16 2.57
N PHE A 52 -11.65 9.42 3.82
CA PHE A 52 -11.26 8.61 4.98
C PHE A 52 -12.03 7.29 5.10
N ASP A 53 -13.10 7.12 4.31
CA ASP A 53 -13.93 5.92 4.29
C ASP A 53 -13.44 4.86 3.30
N TYR A 54 -12.36 5.11 2.58
CA TYR A 54 -11.84 4.21 1.55
C TYR A 54 -10.41 3.74 1.81
N VAL A 55 -10.16 2.49 1.44
CA VAL A 55 -8.84 1.97 1.09
C VAL A 55 -8.54 2.37 -0.35
N MET A 56 -7.40 3.03 -0.54
CA MET A 56 -6.99 3.57 -1.83
C MET A 56 -5.96 2.69 -2.51
N PHE A 57 -6.14 2.49 -3.82
CA PHE A 57 -5.25 1.69 -4.65
C PHE A 57 -4.70 2.53 -5.79
N ALA A 58 -3.40 2.39 -6.04
CA ALA A 58 -2.73 2.94 -7.22
C ALA A 58 -2.47 1.81 -8.22
N TRP A 59 -2.11 2.16 -9.46
CA TRP A 59 -1.62 1.16 -10.41
C TRP A 59 -0.38 0.46 -9.85
N GLY A 60 -0.21 -0.83 -10.12
CA GLY A 60 0.83 -1.66 -9.50
C GLY A 60 2.26 -1.16 -9.74
N ASN A 61 2.49 -0.50 -10.88
CA ASN A 61 3.77 0.11 -11.24
C ASN A 61 3.93 1.57 -10.74
N SER A 62 2.98 2.08 -9.96
CA SER A 62 3.04 3.43 -9.42
C SER A 62 4.08 3.55 -8.31
N GLN A 63 4.72 4.70 -8.27
CA GLN A 63 5.65 5.18 -7.25
C GLN A 63 4.95 6.01 -6.16
N ALA A 64 3.69 6.39 -6.36
CA ALA A 64 2.99 7.33 -5.47
C ALA A 64 2.92 6.82 -4.02
N GLY A 65 2.66 5.52 -3.83
CA GLY A 65 2.60 4.91 -2.51
C GLY A 65 3.92 4.99 -1.75
N ASP A 66 5.04 4.69 -2.40
CA ASP A 66 6.38 4.77 -1.77
C ASP A 66 6.80 6.23 -1.51
N ARG A 67 6.43 7.16 -2.39
CA ARG A 67 6.65 8.59 -2.14
C ARG A 67 5.95 9.05 -0.86
N LEU A 68 4.71 8.59 -0.64
CA LEU A 68 3.95 8.88 0.58
C LEU A 68 4.56 8.23 1.82
N VAL A 69 5.13 7.02 1.70
CA VAL A 69 5.90 6.39 2.78
C VAL A 69 7.08 7.27 3.18
N MET A 70 7.85 7.76 2.21
CA MET A 70 8.97 8.66 2.46
C MET A 70 8.51 9.97 3.12
N GLU A 71 7.46 10.60 2.58
CA GLU A 71 6.91 11.84 3.14
C GLU A 71 6.52 11.69 4.61
N ARG A 72 5.84 10.59 4.97
CA ARG A 72 5.45 10.29 6.35
C ARG A 72 6.65 10.05 7.25
N LYS A 73 7.63 9.29 6.78
CA LYS A 73 8.87 9.01 7.52
C LYS A 73 9.62 10.31 7.85
N MET A 74 9.66 11.25 6.91
CA MET A 74 10.42 12.50 7.04
C MET A 74 9.63 13.67 7.62
N LYS A 75 8.29 13.57 7.65
CA LYS A 75 7.37 14.64 8.04
C LYS A 75 7.53 15.92 7.20
N ARG A 76 7.95 15.77 5.95
CA ARG A 76 8.10 16.82 4.94
C ARG A 76 8.02 16.21 3.55
N PHE A 77 7.77 17.04 2.54
CA PHE A 77 7.85 16.58 1.15
C PHE A 77 9.26 16.04 0.81
N PRO A 78 9.35 14.90 0.11
CA PRO A 78 10.63 14.34 -0.33
C PRO A 78 11.35 15.24 -1.33
N ILE A 79 12.67 15.37 -1.18
CA ILE A 79 13.59 15.88 -2.19
C ILE A 79 14.16 14.72 -3.01
N GLU A 80 14.91 15.03 -4.06
CA GLU A 80 15.47 14.03 -4.98
C GLU A 80 16.33 12.96 -4.29
N ALA A 81 17.19 13.38 -3.34
CA ALA A 81 18.03 12.47 -2.56
C ALA A 81 17.20 11.43 -1.77
N ASP A 82 16.07 11.85 -1.18
CA ASP A 82 15.18 10.97 -0.43
C ASP A 82 14.50 9.90 -1.31
N LEU A 83 14.34 10.19 -2.61
CA LEU A 83 13.70 9.28 -3.57
C LEU A 83 14.75 8.51 -4.41
N SER A 84 16.03 8.64 -4.07
CA SER A 84 17.17 7.97 -4.70
C SER A 84 18.09 7.32 -3.67
N VAL A 85 19.16 8.01 -3.27
CA VAL A 85 20.22 7.47 -2.39
C VAL A 85 19.68 7.06 -1.02
N ASP A 86 18.77 7.86 -0.45
CA ASP A 86 18.21 7.63 0.89
C ASP A 86 16.84 6.93 0.85
N PHE A 87 16.47 6.39 -0.31
CA PHE A 87 15.16 5.80 -0.53
C PHE A 87 14.96 4.51 0.27
N THR A 88 13.95 4.51 1.12
CA THR A 88 13.49 3.32 1.86
C THR A 88 12.06 2.97 1.47
N PRO A 89 11.83 1.92 0.67
CA PRO A 89 10.50 1.55 0.22
C PRO A 89 9.60 1.07 1.36
N GLY A 90 8.29 1.17 1.15
CA GLY A 90 7.29 0.54 2.00
C GLY A 90 6.99 -0.90 1.62
N VAL A 91 6.07 -1.52 2.36
CA VAL A 91 5.50 -2.82 2.02
C VAL A 91 4.39 -2.63 0.99
N ARG A 92 4.47 -3.35 -0.12
CA ARG A 92 3.49 -3.27 -1.22
C ARG A 92 2.58 -4.49 -1.23
N PHE A 93 1.28 -4.26 -1.15
CA PHE A 93 0.24 -5.28 -1.27
C PHE A 93 -0.37 -5.20 -2.68
N PHE A 94 -0.19 -6.25 -3.48
CA PHE A 94 -0.65 -6.32 -4.86
C PHE A 94 -1.93 -7.14 -4.98
N PHE A 95 -2.86 -6.61 -5.78
CA PHE A 95 -4.16 -7.18 -6.05
C PHE A 95 -4.35 -7.26 -7.55
N LYS A 96 -4.85 -8.40 -8.04
CA LYS A 96 -5.20 -8.56 -9.45
C LYS A 96 -6.35 -7.63 -9.79
N TYR A 97 -6.15 -6.78 -10.78
CA TYR A 97 -7.13 -5.74 -11.10
C TYR A 97 -8.47 -6.34 -11.53
N ASP A 98 -8.45 -7.31 -12.45
CA ASP A 98 -9.65 -8.00 -12.98
C ASP A 98 -10.49 -8.69 -11.89
N LYS A 99 -9.89 -9.06 -10.76
CA LYS A 99 -10.58 -9.65 -9.61
C LYS A 99 -11.04 -8.60 -8.61
N ILE A 100 -10.13 -7.73 -8.16
CA ILE A 100 -10.41 -6.83 -7.04
C ILE A 100 -11.47 -5.77 -7.38
N VAL A 101 -11.66 -5.46 -8.67
CA VAL A 101 -12.73 -4.57 -9.15
C VAL A 101 -14.13 -5.15 -8.90
N THR A 102 -14.26 -6.46 -8.69
CA THR A 102 -15.55 -7.10 -8.36
C THR A 102 -15.84 -7.08 -6.86
N HIS A 103 -15.00 -6.43 -6.05
CA HIS A 103 -15.26 -6.27 -4.62
C HIS A 103 -16.59 -5.52 -4.41
N PRO A 104 -17.49 -5.99 -3.53
CA PRO A 104 -18.84 -5.41 -3.38
C PRO A 104 -18.84 -3.93 -3.00
N ASN A 105 -17.78 -3.47 -2.32
CA ASN A 105 -17.59 -2.09 -1.89
C ASN A 105 -16.65 -1.28 -2.81
N ALA A 106 -16.38 -1.75 -4.03
CA ALA A 106 -15.54 -1.03 -5.00
C ALA A 106 -16.20 0.28 -5.48
N THR A 107 -15.41 1.33 -5.66
CA THR A 107 -15.83 2.64 -6.17
C THR A 107 -14.77 3.22 -7.09
N PHE A 108 -15.21 3.95 -8.13
CA PHE A 108 -14.37 4.52 -9.17
C PHE A 108 -14.71 6.00 -9.36
N GLU A 109 -13.73 6.88 -9.22
CA GLU A 109 -13.91 8.33 -9.32
C GLU A 109 -13.14 8.98 -10.49
N GLY A 110 -12.43 8.16 -11.28
CA GLY A 110 -11.66 8.62 -12.43
C GLY A 110 -10.25 9.13 -12.13
N VAL A 111 -9.86 9.28 -10.85
CA VAL A 111 -8.50 9.69 -10.44
C VAL A 111 -7.64 8.48 -10.09
N LEU A 112 -8.02 7.74 -9.05
CA LEU A 112 -7.39 6.46 -8.71
C LEU A 112 -8.05 5.31 -9.49
N PRO A 113 -7.30 4.25 -9.82
CA PRO A 113 -7.87 3.10 -10.51
C PRO A 113 -8.94 2.36 -9.71
N LEU A 114 -8.88 2.44 -8.38
CA LEU A 114 -9.82 1.78 -7.48
C LEU A 114 -9.78 2.38 -6.08
N LYS A 115 -10.96 2.54 -5.49
CA LYS A 115 -11.17 2.72 -4.05
C LYS A 115 -12.09 1.60 -3.55
N ILE A 116 -11.86 1.11 -2.33
CA ILE A 116 -12.77 0.16 -1.68
C ILE A 116 -13.20 0.72 -0.34
N ARG A 117 -14.51 0.80 -0.10
CA ARG A 117 -15.04 1.32 1.17
C ARG A 117 -14.78 0.33 2.32
N GLU A 118 -14.52 0.89 3.50
CA GLU A 118 -14.33 0.21 4.78
C GLU A 118 -13.04 -0.61 4.91
N GLU A 119 -12.94 -1.76 4.25
CA GLU A 119 -11.76 -2.62 4.36
C GLU A 119 -11.60 -3.61 3.21
N VAL A 120 -10.40 -4.18 3.12
CA VAL A 120 -10.06 -5.30 2.24
C VAL A 120 -9.35 -6.37 3.08
N ILE A 121 -9.99 -7.54 3.23
CA ILE A 121 -9.41 -8.69 3.93
C ILE A 121 -8.26 -9.26 3.11
N ILE A 122 -7.04 -9.26 3.65
CA ILE A 122 -5.85 -9.57 2.85
C ILE A 122 -5.78 -11.04 2.46
N SER A 123 -6.23 -11.98 3.31
CA SER A 123 -6.25 -13.43 2.99
C SER A 123 -7.07 -13.74 1.74
N ASP A 124 -8.14 -12.99 1.52
CA ASP A 124 -9.12 -13.27 0.48
C ASP A 124 -8.70 -12.65 -0.85
N TRP A 125 -8.10 -11.46 -0.79
CA TRP A 125 -7.93 -10.60 -1.96
C TRP A 125 -6.50 -10.41 -2.41
N VAL A 126 -5.51 -10.47 -1.51
CA VAL A 126 -4.12 -10.16 -1.87
C VAL A 126 -3.54 -11.26 -2.75
N ASN A 127 -2.90 -10.87 -3.85
CA ASN A 127 -2.19 -11.80 -4.72
C ASN A 127 -0.74 -11.98 -4.24
N THR A 128 -0.02 -10.87 -4.08
CA THR A 128 1.39 -10.86 -3.72
C THR A 128 1.68 -9.71 -2.75
N ILE A 129 2.50 -9.94 -1.75
CA ILE A 129 2.99 -8.93 -0.81
C ILE A 129 4.51 -8.86 -0.95
N ILE A 130 5.03 -7.66 -1.19
CA ILE A 130 6.45 -7.41 -1.33
C ILE A 130 6.91 -6.62 -0.11
N ILE A 131 7.83 -7.21 0.63
CA ILE A 131 8.46 -6.63 1.81
C ILE A 131 9.91 -6.31 1.44
N PRO A 132 10.41 -5.10 1.70
CA PRO A 132 11.84 -4.82 1.53
C PRO A 132 12.66 -5.78 2.42
N SER A 133 13.70 -6.42 1.86
CA SER A 133 14.45 -7.47 2.58
C SER A 133 15.07 -6.99 3.89
N ALA A 134 15.45 -5.71 3.98
CA ALA A 134 15.96 -5.08 5.21
C ALA A 134 14.96 -5.13 6.37
N GLU A 135 13.66 -5.24 6.09
CA GLU A 135 12.58 -5.22 7.07
C GLU A 135 12.09 -6.63 7.43
N LYS A 136 12.70 -7.68 6.88
CA LYS A 136 12.25 -9.08 7.02
C LYS A 136 12.00 -9.48 8.46
N GLU A 137 12.93 -9.16 9.36
CA GLU A 137 12.86 -9.51 10.79
C GLU A 137 11.60 -8.96 11.47
N ALA A 138 11.09 -7.81 11.03
CA ALA A 138 9.87 -7.22 11.58
C ALA A 138 8.61 -8.06 11.29
N PHE A 139 8.67 -8.95 10.29
CA PHE A 139 7.51 -9.71 9.81
C PHE A 139 7.57 -11.21 10.13
N GLU A 140 8.74 -11.80 10.36
CA GLU A 140 8.91 -13.26 10.48
C GLU A 140 7.98 -13.90 11.54
N ALA A 141 7.75 -13.21 12.66
CA ALA A 141 6.94 -13.70 13.77
C ALA A 141 5.44 -13.39 13.67
N ILE A 142 5.02 -12.50 12.76
CA ILE A 142 3.63 -12.01 12.69
C ILE A 142 2.88 -12.45 11.43
N VAL A 143 3.59 -12.97 10.44
CA VAL A 143 2.99 -13.38 9.17
C VAL A 143 2.06 -14.59 9.38
N PRO A 144 0.76 -14.47 9.04
CA PRO A 144 -0.17 -15.59 9.04
C PRO A 144 0.25 -16.71 8.09
N TYR A 145 0.00 -17.96 8.48
CA TYR A 145 0.45 -19.14 7.74
C TYR A 145 -0.06 -19.15 6.29
N GLU A 146 -1.33 -18.79 6.10
CA GLU A 146 -2.04 -18.73 4.83
C GLU A 146 -1.49 -17.68 3.85
N LEU A 147 -0.74 -16.69 4.35
CA LEU A 147 -0.13 -15.65 3.54
C LEU A 147 1.33 -15.92 3.18
N LYS A 148 1.98 -16.92 3.81
CA LYS A 148 3.42 -17.18 3.62
C LYS A 148 3.80 -17.39 2.16
N SER A 149 2.97 -18.08 1.38
CA SER A 149 3.22 -18.34 -0.05
C SER A 149 3.04 -17.11 -0.95
N ARG A 150 2.49 -16.02 -0.41
CA ARG A 150 2.23 -14.76 -1.11
C ARG A 150 3.23 -13.66 -0.74
N ILE A 151 4.15 -13.90 0.20
CA ILE A 151 5.11 -12.91 0.68
C ILE A 151 6.48 -13.14 0.07
N PHE A 152 7.08 -12.07 -0.44
CA PHE A 152 8.42 -12.06 -1.00
C PHE A 152 9.23 -10.92 -0.43
N TYR A 153 10.49 -11.23 -0.14
CA TYR A 153 11.47 -10.27 0.34
C TYR A 153 12.35 -9.87 -0.84
N LEU A 154 12.35 -8.59 -1.18
CA LEU A 154 13.18 -8.05 -2.27
C LEU A 154 14.16 -7.01 -1.72
N GLU A 155 15.42 -7.14 -2.10
CA GLU A 155 16.45 -6.15 -1.79
C GLU A 155 16.22 -4.88 -2.62
N ASN A 156 16.34 -3.71 -1.99
CA ASN A 156 16.33 -2.44 -2.68
C ASN A 156 17.75 -2.05 -3.10
N ASP A 157 18.17 -2.58 -4.25
CA ASP A 157 19.42 -2.29 -4.97
C ASP A 157 19.21 -1.29 -6.11
N CYS A 158 18.08 -0.57 -6.08
CA CYS A 158 17.64 0.30 -7.16
C CYS A 158 18.25 1.70 -7.01
N LYS A 159 18.54 2.34 -8.15
CA LYS A 159 19.07 3.72 -8.19
C LYS A 159 18.09 4.77 -7.64
N ASP A 160 16.80 4.51 -7.79
CA ASP A 160 15.72 5.43 -7.45
C ASP A 160 14.39 4.70 -7.29
N ILE A 161 13.39 5.46 -6.82
CA ILE A 161 12.02 5.00 -6.63
C ILE A 161 11.37 4.46 -7.91
N TRP A 162 11.77 4.93 -9.10
CA TRP A 162 11.21 4.47 -10.37
C TRP A 162 11.70 3.06 -10.69
N SER A 163 13.01 2.84 -10.57
CA SER A 163 13.60 1.53 -10.74
C SER A 163 13.07 0.52 -9.71
N TRP A 164 12.79 0.95 -8.48
CA TRP A 164 12.11 0.11 -7.50
C TRP A 164 10.69 -0.25 -7.93
N ALA A 165 9.87 0.73 -8.33
CA ALA A 165 8.50 0.49 -8.75
C ALA A 165 8.43 -0.47 -9.95
N GLU A 166 9.35 -0.34 -10.91
CA GLU A 166 9.49 -1.23 -12.06
C GLU A 166 9.94 -2.64 -11.65
N LYS A 167 11.02 -2.76 -10.86
CA LYS A 167 11.55 -4.04 -10.36
C LYS A 167 10.46 -4.85 -9.66
N VAL A 168 9.74 -4.20 -8.74
CA VAL A 168 8.70 -4.87 -7.96
C VAL A 168 7.52 -5.29 -8.84
N TYR A 169 7.08 -4.41 -9.74
CA TYR A 169 5.95 -4.73 -10.62
C TYR A 169 6.28 -5.89 -11.56
N GLU A 170 7.45 -5.89 -12.21
CA GLU A 170 7.87 -6.98 -13.09
C GLU A 170 8.10 -8.29 -12.32
N PHE A 171 8.57 -8.23 -11.06
CA PHE A 171 8.62 -9.41 -10.20
C PHE A 171 7.23 -10.03 -10.03
N VAL A 172 6.23 -9.23 -9.63
CA VAL A 172 4.85 -9.71 -9.41
C VAL A 172 4.25 -10.29 -10.69
N LYS A 173 4.40 -9.59 -11.81
CA LYS A 173 3.86 -9.98 -13.11
C LYS A 173 4.46 -11.30 -13.63
N ASN A 174 5.76 -11.53 -13.43
CA ASN A 174 6.42 -12.73 -13.93
C ASN A 174 6.17 -13.98 -13.07
N ARG A 175 5.56 -13.86 -11.88
CA ARG A 175 5.22 -15.02 -11.04
C ARG A 175 4.02 -15.82 -11.52
N GLU A 176 3.25 -15.29 -12.46
CA GLU A 176 2.05 -15.94 -12.98
C GLU A 176 2.23 -16.56 -14.37
N ARG A 177 3.46 -16.50 -14.89
CA ARG A 177 3.87 -17.20 -16.11
C ARG A 177 4.46 -18.56 -15.75
#